data_AF-A0A2Z6LWW7-F1
#
_entry.id   AF-A0A2Z6LWW7-F1
#
_cell.length_a   1.000
_cell.length_b   1.000
_cell.length_c   1.000
_cell.angle_alpha   90.00
_cell.angle_beta   90.00
_cell.angle_gamma   90.00
#
_symmetry.space_group_name_H-M   'P 1'
#
loop_
_entity.id
_entity.type
_entity.pdbx_description
1 polymer ?
#
loop_
_entity_poly.entity_id
_entity_poly.type
_entity_poly.pdbx_seq_one_letter_code
_entity_poly.pdbx_strand_id
1 'polypeptide(L)'
;MAHTMYPRGTCSAKRVTKRVDTGEGIWKGWNWRSEGDLLLNGAFFTPSGAGAGASYARASSLGAKSSSLVGTLTSGAGVLNCRRGGMC
;
A
#
# COMPACT_ATOMS: atom_id res chain seq x y z
N MET A 1 27.71 16.56 28.54
CA MET A 1 27.91 16.28 27.10
C MET A 1 26.57 15.78 26.55
N ALA A 2 25.88 16.62 25.77
CA ALA A 2 24.57 16.33 25.22
C ALA A 2 24.73 15.45 23.97
N HIS A 3 24.42 14.16 24.07
CA HIS A 3 24.28 13.31 22.90
C HIS A 3 22.86 13.47 22.35
N THR A 4 22.81 14.09 21.18
CA THR A 4 21.67 14.24 20.27
C THR A 4 20.83 12.97 20.18
N MET A 5 19.63 13.03 20.76
CA MET A 5 18.54 12.09 20.52
C MET A 5 17.98 12.35 19.11
N TYR A 6 18.37 11.51 18.16
CA TYR A 6 17.74 11.43 16.83
C TYR A 6 16.22 11.25 17.02
N PRO A 7 15.35 11.96 16.29
CA PRO A 7 13.92 11.84 16.51
C PRO A 7 13.50 10.41 16.16
N ARG A 8 13.08 9.65 17.18
CA ARG A 8 12.43 8.36 16.99
C ARG A 8 11.26 8.59 16.03
N GLY A 9 11.21 7.80 14.96
CA GLY A 9 10.31 7.98 13.82
C GLY A 9 8.89 8.37 14.22
N THR A 10 8.30 9.25 13.43
CA THR A 10 6.95 9.80 13.63
C THR A 10 5.94 8.73 14.05
N CYS A 11 5.09 9.01 15.03
CA CYS A 11 4.07 8.11 15.58
C CYS A 11 3.10 7.49 14.54
N SER A 12 3.16 7.89 13.27
CA SER A 12 2.27 7.46 12.20
C SER A 12 2.90 6.50 11.18
N ALA A 13 4.18 6.12 11.31
CA ALA A 13 4.85 5.29 10.31
C ALA A 13 4.32 3.84 10.20
N LYS A 14 3.51 3.39 11.17
CA LYS A 14 2.91 2.04 11.17
C LYS A 14 1.56 1.98 10.46
N ARG A 15 0.86 3.10 10.30
CA ARG A 15 -0.44 3.09 9.62
C ARG A 15 -0.21 3.26 8.13
N VAL A 16 -0.63 2.28 7.34
CA VAL A 16 -0.49 2.31 5.87
C VAL A 16 -1.35 3.41 5.24
N THR A 17 -2.43 3.80 5.92
CA THR A 17 -3.39 4.80 5.45
C THR A 17 -3.17 6.16 6.10
N LYS A 18 -3.28 7.23 5.31
CA LYS A 18 -3.27 8.62 5.80
C LYS A 18 -4.52 9.35 5.29
N ARG A 19 -5.32 9.90 6.21
CA ARG A 19 -6.40 10.84 5.91
C ARG A 19 -5.83 12.25 6.03
N VAL A 20 -6.04 13.11 5.04
CA VAL A 20 -5.52 14.48 5.02
C VAL A 20 -6.70 15.44 5.07
N ASP A 21 -6.62 16.45 5.94
CA ASP A 21 -7.56 17.58 6.05
C ASP A 21 -9.05 17.20 6.01
N THR A 22 -9.43 16.10 6.66
CA THR A 22 -10.78 15.54 6.59
C THR A 22 -11.28 15.04 7.95
N GLY A 23 -12.50 15.46 8.32
CA GLY A 23 -13.18 15.02 9.54
C GLY A 23 -13.65 13.56 9.46
N GLU A 24 -13.80 12.92 10.63
CA GLU A 24 -14.16 11.49 10.72
C GLU A 24 -15.46 11.13 10.02
N GLY A 25 -16.48 12.00 10.10
CA GLY A 25 -17.77 11.74 9.46
C GLY A 25 -17.71 11.63 7.94
N ILE A 26 -16.74 12.32 7.32
CA ILE A 26 -16.57 12.33 5.86
C ILE A 26 -15.84 11.06 5.42
N TRP A 27 -14.70 10.79 6.05
CA TRP A 27 -13.82 9.75 5.55
C TRP A 27 -14.33 8.34 5.87
N LYS A 28 -15.11 8.18 6.94
CA LYS A 28 -15.73 6.89 7.29
C LYS A 28 -16.69 6.37 6.20
N GLY A 29 -17.22 7.24 5.36
CA GLY A 29 -18.03 6.87 4.20
C GLY A 29 -17.23 6.38 2.98
N TRP A 30 -15.91 6.59 2.94
CA TRP A 30 -15.09 6.14 1.81
C TRP A 30 -14.88 4.63 1.86
N ASN A 31 -14.98 3.93 0.74
CA ASN A 31 -14.72 2.50 0.69
C ASN A 31 -13.20 2.23 0.55
N TRP A 32 -12.48 2.22 1.67
CA TRP A 32 -11.05 1.87 1.72
C TRP A 32 -10.91 0.46 2.28
N ARG A 33 -10.28 -0.44 1.51
CA ARG A 33 -10.18 -1.87 1.82
C ARG A 33 -8.74 -2.36 1.69
N SER A 34 -8.44 -3.40 2.47
CA SER A 34 -7.21 -4.19 2.42
C SER A 34 -7.63 -5.65 2.48
N GLU A 35 -7.19 -6.46 1.51
CA GLU A 35 -7.57 -7.87 1.35
C GLU A 35 -6.40 -8.64 0.74
N GLY A 36 -5.91 -9.67 1.42
CA GLY A 36 -4.72 -10.43 0.99
C GLY A 36 -3.37 -9.73 1.23
N ASP A 37 -3.36 -8.55 1.86
CA ASP A 37 -2.13 -7.79 2.14
C ASP A 37 -1.31 -8.43 3.27
N LEU A 38 0.01 -8.47 3.09
CA LEU A 38 0.96 -8.86 4.12
C LEU A 38 1.51 -7.61 4.81
N LEU A 39 1.20 -7.45 6.10
CA LEU A 39 1.63 -6.30 6.90
C LEU A 39 2.69 -6.72 7.91
N LEU A 40 3.93 -6.27 7.71
CA LEU A 40 5.08 -6.62 8.54
C LEU A 40 5.47 -5.47 9.48
N ASN A 41 6.29 -5.75 10.49
CA ASN A 41 6.81 -4.74 11.43
C ASN A 41 5.73 -3.92 12.17
N GLY A 42 4.56 -4.53 12.40
CA GLY A 42 3.43 -3.88 13.07
C GLY A 42 2.72 -2.85 12.20
N ALA A 43 2.88 -2.91 10.87
CA ALA A 43 2.07 -2.16 9.94
C ALA A 43 0.60 -2.57 10.06
N PHE A 44 -0.33 -1.62 9.92
CA PHE A 44 -1.76 -1.88 9.95
C PHE A 44 -2.53 -0.96 9.01
N PHE A 45 -3.68 -1.45 8.55
CA PHE A 45 -4.61 -0.72 7.69
C PHE A 45 -5.87 -0.34 8.50
N THR A 46 -6.43 0.85 8.25
CA THR A 46 -7.67 1.29 8.87
C THR A 46 -8.76 1.36 7.79
N PRO A 47 -9.64 0.34 7.69
CA PRO A 47 -10.68 0.29 6.68
C PRO A 47 -11.81 1.27 6.97
N SER A 48 -12.61 1.56 5.95
CA SER A 48 -13.84 2.37 6.07
C SER A 48 -14.84 2.03 4.98
N GLY A 49 -16.06 2.56 5.13
CA GLY A 49 -17.15 2.35 4.19
C GLY A 49 -17.87 1.02 4.42
N ALA A 50 -18.75 0.67 3.48
CA ALA A 50 -19.64 -0.48 3.59
C ALA A 50 -19.03 -1.81 3.11
N GLY A 51 -17.75 -1.81 2.72
CA GLY A 51 -17.11 -2.95 2.04
C GLY A 51 -17.35 -2.94 0.53
N ALA A 52 -17.00 -4.02 -0.18
CA ALA A 52 -17.21 -4.08 -1.63
C ALA A 52 -18.63 -4.53 -1.99
N GLY A 53 -19.22 -3.87 -2.98
CA GLY A 53 -20.28 -4.47 -3.79
C GLY A 53 -19.70 -5.52 -4.75
N ALA A 54 -20.52 -6.49 -5.14
CA ALA A 54 -20.13 -7.63 -5.99
C ALA A 54 -19.58 -7.25 -7.39
N SER A 55 -19.64 -5.97 -7.77
CA SER A 55 -19.37 -5.47 -9.13
C SER A 55 -17.88 -5.52 -9.54
N TYR A 56 -16.94 -5.50 -8.60
CA TYR A 56 -15.50 -5.52 -8.93
C TYR A 56 -14.94 -6.91 -9.22
N ALA A 57 -15.63 -7.98 -8.81
CA ALA A 57 -15.17 -9.36 -9.05
C ALA A 57 -15.18 -9.77 -10.53
N ARG A 58 -15.91 -9.04 -11.39
CA ARG A 58 -16.06 -9.33 -12.83
C ARG A 58 -15.09 -8.58 -13.74
N ALA A 59 -14.27 -7.67 -13.21
CA ALA A 59 -13.44 -6.76 -14.02
C ALA A 59 -12.01 -7.26 -14.30
N SER A 60 -11.61 -8.41 -13.76
CA SER A 60 -10.23 -8.91 -13.86
C SER A 60 -10.18 -10.32 -14.44
N SER A 61 -9.42 -10.51 -15.52
CA SER A 61 -9.19 -11.81 -16.17
C SER A 61 -8.24 -12.74 -15.39
N LEU A 62 -7.57 -12.21 -14.37
CA LEU A 62 -6.63 -12.93 -13.50
C LEU A 62 -6.89 -12.54 -12.05
N GLY A 63 -6.94 -13.52 -11.16
CA GLY A 63 -7.03 -13.30 -9.72
C GLY A 63 -5.74 -12.68 -9.16
N ALA A 64 -5.86 -11.95 -8.05
CA ALA A 64 -4.71 -11.44 -7.32
C ALA A 64 -3.80 -12.60 -6.88
N LYS A 65 -2.49 -12.45 -7.08
CA LYS A 65 -1.49 -13.40 -6.58
C LYS A 65 -1.21 -13.15 -5.10
N SER A 66 -0.75 -14.17 -4.39
CA SER A 66 -0.34 -14.06 -2.99
C SER A 66 0.64 -12.91 -2.77
N SER A 67 0.45 -12.16 -1.68
CA SER A 67 1.34 -11.07 -1.27
C SER A 67 2.79 -11.53 -1.02
N SER A 68 3.01 -12.82 -0.73
CA SER A 68 4.34 -13.41 -0.64
C SER A 68 5.16 -13.35 -1.94
N LEU A 69 4.50 -13.20 -3.10
CA LEU A 69 5.17 -13.12 -4.41
C LEU A 69 5.52 -11.69 -4.83
N VAL A 70 5.11 -10.68 -4.06
CA VAL A 70 5.32 -9.26 -4.42
C VAL A 70 6.79 -8.95 -4.69
N GLY A 71 7.71 -9.50 -3.89
CA GLY A 71 9.15 -9.30 -4.09
C GLY A 71 9.64 -9.78 -5.47
N THR A 72 9.24 -10.98 -5.89
CA THR A 72 9.58 -11.51 -7.21
C THR A 72 8.85 -10.74 -8.33
N LEU A 73 7.56 -10.46 -8.16
CA LEU A 73 6.74 -9.78 -9.16
C LEU A 73 7.23 -8.35 -9.45
N THR A 74 7.80 -7.68 -8.46
CA THR A 74 8.30 -6.30 -8.58
C THR A 74 9.81 -6.21 -8.75
N SER A 75 10.52 -7.35 -8.83
CA SER A 75 11.99 -7.39 -8.94
C SER A 75 12.55 -6.67 -10.17
N GLY A 76 11.78 -6.62 -11.27
CA GLY A 76 12.12 -5.89 -12.50
C GLY A 76 11.41 -4.54 -12.65
N ALA A 77 10.77 -4.01 -11.60
CA ALA A 77 10.07 -2.73 -11.68
C ALA A 77 11.05 -1.56 -11.86
N GLY A 78 10.71 -0.62 -12.74
CA GLY A 78 11.55 0.53 -13.06
C GLY A 78 11.82 0.64 -14.56
N VAL A 79 12.72 1.55 -14.94
CA VAL A 79 13.12 1.70 -16.33
C VAL A 79 13.94 0.50 -16.78
N LEU A 80 13.73 0.08 -18.03
CA LEU A 80 14.64 -0.88 -18.66
C LEU A 80 16.00 -0.19 -18.87
N ASN A 81 17.09 -0.95 -18.71
CA ASN A 81 18.45 -0.47 -18.96
C ASN A 81 18.74 -0.44 -20.46
N CYS A 82 18.02 0.43 -21.17
CA CYS A 82 18.14 0.60 -22.61
C CYS A 82 19.41 1.37 -23.00
N ARG A 83 20.07 0.92 -24.07
CA ARG A 83 21.19 1.63 -24.69
C ARG A 83 20.90 1.83 -26.18
N ARG A 84 21.37 2.94 -26.73
CA ARG A 84 21.23 3.24 -28.16
C ARG A 84 21.88 2.11 -28.98
N GLY A 85 21.11 1.47 -29.86
CA GLY A 85 21.55 0.34 -30.68
C GLY A 85 21.39 -1.05 -30.04
N GLY A 86 20.85 -1.16 -28.82
CA GLY A 86 20.52 -2.45 -28.18
C GLY A 86 19.02 -2.62 -27.97
N MET A 87 18.54 -3.88 -27.99
CA MET A 87 17.16 -4.20 -27.66
C MET A 87 16.90 -4.08 -26.15
N CYS A 88 15.67 -3.66 -25.86
CA CYS A 88 14.96 -3.80 -24.60
C CYS A 88 13.66 -4.56 -24.92
#